data_AF-A0A4R4S9P7-F1
#
_entry.id   AF-A0A4R4S9P7-F1
#
_cell.length_a   1.000
_cell.length_b   1.000
_cell.length_c   1.000
_cell.angle_alpha   90.00
_cell.angle_beta   90.00
_cell.angle_gamma   90.00
#
_symmetry.space_group_name_H-M   'P 1'
#
loop_
_entity.id
_entity.type
_entity.pdbx_description
1 polymer ?
#
loop_
_entity_poly.entity_id
_entity_poly.type
_entity_poly.pdbx_seq_one_letter_code
_entity_poly.pdbx_strand_id
1 'polypeptide(L)'
;MAAVTPTAPATTEHVVTPLGAPGTEGTRLVAVRTGDHEALAIEVRAPGGLDDVVCRPGVLISHISTETSSGLGPVRVADATPESPGC
;
A
#
# COMPACT_ATOMS: atom_id res chain seq x y z
N MET A 1 -19.22 -13.61 8.11
CA MET A 1 -18.50 -12.90 9.20
C MET A 1 -19.09 -11.50 9.25
N ALA A 2 -19.50 -11.01 10.42
CA ALA A 2 -20.08 -9.68 10.53
C ALA A 2 -18.96 -8.63 10.45
N ALA A 3 -19.14 -7.64 9.58
CA ALA A 3 -18.28 -6.47 9.52
C ALA A 3 -18.30 -5.76 10.88
N VAL A 4 -17.16 -5.66 11.57
CA VAL A 4 -17.04 -4.77 12.72
C VAL A 4 -16.97 -3.36 12.17
N THR A 5 -18.05 -2.60 12.30
CA THR A 5 -18.05 -1.17 11.99
C THR A 5 -17.31 -0.43 13.10
N PRO A 6 -16.19 0.27 12.82
CA PRO A 6 -15.52 1.05 13.85
C PRO A 6 -16.45 2.15 14.35
N THR A 7 -16.64 2.20 15.67
CA THR A 7 -17.61 3.09 16.33
C THR A 7 -17.07 4.51 16.53
N ALA A 8 -15.77 4.71 16.31
CA ALA A 8 -15.08 5.99 16.31
C ALA A 8 -13.80 5.90 15.45
N PRO A 9 -13.32 7.02 14.86
CA PRO A 9 -12.02 7.03 14.20
C PRO A 9 -10.92 6.73 15.24
N ALA A 10 -9.99 5.84 14.86
CA ALA A 10 -8.82 5.51 15.64
C ALA A 10 -7.56 5.73 14.78
N THR A 11 -6.50 6.19 15.41
CA THR A 11 -5.19 6.40 14.76
C THR A 11 -4.21 5.37 15.27
N THR A 12 -3.41 4.82 14.36
CA THR A 12 -2.29 3.93 14.67
C THR A 12 -1.07 4.41 13.90
N GLU A 13 0.11 4.22 14.49
CA GLU A 13 1.38 4.54 13.87
C GLU A 13 2.16 3.25 13.62
N HIS A 14 2.79 3.17 12.46
CA HIS A 14 3.57 2.01 12.05
C HIS A 14 4.89 2.45 11.45
N VAL A 15 5.99 1.87 11.93
CA VAL A 15 7.29 1.99 11.26
C VAL A 15 7.35 0.93 10.16
N VAL A 16 7.50 1.38 8.92
CA VAL A 16 7.57 0.51 7.73
C VAL A 16 8.98 0.57 7.14
N THR A 17 9.61 -0.59 7.04
CA THR A 17 10.91 -0.75 6.41
C THR A 17 10.74 -0.75 4.89
N PRO A 18 11.54 0.02 4.13
CA PRO A 18 11.49 0.00 2.67
C PRO A 18 11.62 -1.41 2.10
N LEU A 19 10.88 -1.71 1.02
CA LEU A 19 10.90 -3.04 0.41
C LEU A 19 12.28 -3.41 -0.13
N GLY A 20 13.01 -2.44 -0.69
CA GLY A 20 14.37 -2.61 -1.19
C GLY A 20 15.46 -2.75 -0.11
N ALA A 21 15.13 -2.53 1.18
CA ALA A 21 16.13 -2.62 2.24
C ALA A 21 16.56 -4.07 2.48
N PRO A 22 17.86 -4.33 2.74
CA PRO A 22 18.38 -5.69 2.91
C PRO A 22 17.76 -6.43 4.11
N GLY A 23 17.91 -7.75 4.09
CA GLY A 23 17.37 -8.63 5.14
C GLY A 23 15.85 -8.79 5.07
N THR A 24 15.29 -9.48 6.07
CA THR A 24 13.85 -9.81 6.15
C THR A 24 13.15 -9.24 7.38
N GLU A 25 13.89 -8.53 8.24
CA GLU A 25 13.34 -7.97 9.48
C GLU A 25 12.52 -6.69 9.23
N GLY A 26 11.65 -6.38 10.18
CA GLY A 26 10.77 -5.20 10.17
C GLY A 26 9.51 -5.36 9.31
N THR A 27 8.54 -4.47 9.54
CA THR A 27 7.28 -4.45 8.79
C THR A 27 7.53 -3.97 7.37
N ARG A 28 7.22 -4.81 6.38
CA ARG A 28 7.42 -4.50 4.95
C ARG A 28 6.19 -3.94 4.26
N LEU A 29 5.01 -4.22 4.83
CA LEU A 29 3.72 -3.80 4.31
C LEU A 29 2.73 -3.70 5.47
N VAL A 30 1.90 -2.67 5.44
CA VAL A 30 0.75 -2.53 6.34
C VAL A 30 -0.53 -2.71 5.51
N ALA A 31 -1.41 -3.61 5.95
CA ALA A 31 -2.70 -3.83 5.32
C ALA A 31 -3.82 -3.31 6.23
N VAL A 32 -4.59 -2.34 5.74
CA VAL A 32 -5.74 -1.77 6.46
C VAL A 32 -7.02 -2.22 5.76
N ARG A 33 -7.83 -3.02 6.43
CA ARG A 33 -9.15 -3.39 5.92
C ARG A 33 -10.06 -2.15 5.94
N THR A 34 -10.62 -1.80 4.79
CA THR A 34 -11.54 -0.67 4.63
C THR A 34 -12.98 -1.11 4.36
N GLY A 35 -13.19 -2.39 4.07
CA GLY A 35 -14.50 -3.03 3.94
C GLY A 35 -14.41 -4.56 3.99
N ASP A 36 -15.52 -5.24 3.72
CA ASP A 36 -15.56 -6.72 3.77
C ASP A 36 -14.66 -7.36 2.71
N HIS A 37 -14.58 -6.72 1.54
CA HIS A 37 -13.82 -7.15 0.37
C HIS A 37 -12.74 -6.16 -0.09
N GLU A 38 -12.51 -5.11 0.71
CA GLU A 38 -11.65 -3.98 0.37
C GLU A 38 -10.55 -3.79 1.41
N ALA A 39 -9.33 -3.50 0.94
CA ALA A 39 -8.20 -3.16 1.79
C ALA A 39 -7.28 -2.13 1.13
N LEU A 40 -6.53 -1.40 1.96
CA LEU A 40 -5.37 -0.63 1.55
C LEU A 40 -4.11 -1.42 1.90
N ALA A 41 -3.22 -1.59 0.93
CA ALA A 41 -1.84 -1.99 1.16
C ALA A 41 -0.94 -0.76 1.11
N ILE A 42 -0.12 -0.59 2.14
CA ILE A 42 0.75 0.56 2.35
C ILE A 42 2.18 0.05 2.46
N GLU A 43 3.05 0.49 1.57
CA GLU A 43 4.47 0.11 1.51
C GLU A 43 5.36 1.34 1.33
N VAL A 44 6.65 1.21 1.60
CA VAL A 44 7.64 2.27 1.34
C VAL A 44 8.57 1.83 0.21
N ARG A 45 8.65 2.66 -0.83
CA ARG A 45 9.58 2.50 -1.95
C ARG A 45 10.71 3.50 -1.82
N ALA A 46 11.93 3.00 -1.87
CA ALA A 46 13.16 3.77 -1.86
C ALA A 46 14.23 2.97 -2.60
N PRO A 47 15.31 3.61 -3.10
CA PRO A 47 16.38 2.91 -3.79
C PRO A 47 16.95 1.75 -2.97
N GLY A 48 17.10 0.59 -3.61
CA GLY A 48 17.70 -0.61 -3.04
C GLY A 48 17.08 -1.90 -3.58
N GLY A 49 17.89 -2.95 -3.72
CA GLY A 49 17.41 -4.25 -4.17
C GLY A 49 16.80 -4.20 -5.58
N LEU A 50 15.51 -4.51 -5.71
CA LEU A 50 14.80 -4.41 -7.00
C LEU A 50 14.30 -2.99 -7.31
N ASP A 51 14.49 -2.04 -6.39
CA ASP A 51 14.04 -0.65 -6.46
C ASP A 51 15.17 0.35 -6.78
N ASP A 52 16.29 -0.11 -7.33
CA ASP A 52 17.50 0.72 -7.53
C ASP A 52 17.28 1.99 -8.36
N VAL A 53 16.23 2.04 -9.18
CA VAL A 53 15.88 3.18 -10.05
C VAL A 53 14.58 3.89 -9.63
N VAL A 54 14.22 3.85 -8.34
CA VAL A 54 13.10 4.64 -7.82
C VAL A 54 13.37 6.13 -7.97
N CYS A 55 12.65 6.75 -8.90
CA CYS A 55 12.75 8.17 -9.22
C CYS A 55 12.08 9.07 -8.16
N ARG A 56 11.10 8.55 -7.43
CA ARG A 56 10.40 9.24 -6.34
C ARG A 56 10.23 8.29 -5.15
N PRO A 57 11.13 8.34 -4.15
CA PRO A 57 10.98 7.60 -2.92
C PRO A 57 9.77 8.09 -2.12
N GLY A 58 9.07 7.19 -1.44
CA GLY A 58 7.91 7.55 -0.63
C GLY A 58 7.02 6.38 -0.26
N VAL A 59 5.84 6.71 0.25
CA VAL A 59 4.80 5.74 0.60
C VAL A 59 3.94 5.45 -0.63
N LEU A 60 3.78 4.18 -0.96
CA LEU A 60 2.86 3.70 -1.99
C LEU A 60 1.59 3.18 -1.31
N ILE A 61 0.43 3.66 -1.75
CA ILE A 61 -0.88 3.20 -1.27
C ILE A 61 -1.59 2.49 -2.42
N SER A 62 -1.93 1.22 -2.20
CA SER A 62 -2.67 0.41 -3.16
C SER A 62 -4.03 0.03 -2.59
N HIS A 63 -5.09 0.30 -3.35
CA HIS A 63 -6.41 -0.23 -3.10
C HIS A 63 -6.52 -1.65 -3.63
N ILE A 64 -7.08 -2.55 -2.83
CA ILE A 64 -7.25 -3.98 -3.14
C ILE A 64 -8.71 -4.35 -2.98
N SER A 65 -9.31 -4.90 -4.04
CA SER A 65 -10.69 -5.39 -4.05
C SER A 65 -10.76 -6.86 -4.45
N THR A 66 -11.37 -7.70 -3.61
CA THR A 66 -11.58 -9.13 -3.94
C THR A 66 -12.84 -9.38 -4.78
N GLU A 67 -13.67 -8.36 -4.97
CA GLU A 67 -14.86 -8.44 -5.84
C GLU A 67 -14.55 -8.11 -7.30
N THR A 68 -13.36 -7.54 -7.55
CA THR A 68 -12.90 -7.27 -8.91
C THR A 68 -12.54 -8.58 -9.63
N SER A 69 -13.25 -8.86 -10.72
CA SER A 69 -12.98 -10.04 -11.56
C SER A 69 -11.52 -10.09 -12.02
N SER A 70 -10.99 -11.32 -12.13
CA SER A 70 -9.66 -11.54 -12.67
C SER A 70 -9.50 -10.87 -14.04
N GLY A 71 -8.33 -10.26 -14.27
CA GLY A 71 -8.03 -9.49 -15.49
C GLY A 71 -8.50 -8.02 -15.46
N LEU A 72 -9.30 -7.60 -14.49
CA LEU A 72 -9.78 -6.20 -14.38
C LEU A 72 -8.97 -5.31 -13.43
N GLY A 73 -7.88 -5.87 -12.86
CA GLY A 73 -6.98 -5.11 -11.98
C GLY A 73 -7.52 -4.94 -10.57
N PRO A 74 -7.56 -6.02 -9.75
CA PRO A 74 -8.01 -5.97 -8.36
C PRO A 74 -7.09 -5.15 -7.44
N VAL A 75 -5.92 -4.73 -7.93
CA VAL A 75 -4.97 -3.86 -7.23
C VAL A 75 -4.80 -2.57 -8.02
N ARG A 76 -5.04 -1.43 -7.37
CA ARG A 76 -4.94 -0.09 -7.97
C ARG A 76 -4.09 0.81 -7.08
N VAL A 77 -3.00 1.34 -7.61
CA VAL A 77 -2.14 2.29 -6.90
C VAL A 77 -2.76 3.68 -6.96
N ALA A 78 -2.79 4.39 -5.83
CA ALA A 78 -3.20 5.78 -5.75
C ALA A 78 -2.11 6.70 -6.33
N ASP A 79 -2.49 7.56 -7.28
CA ASP A 79 -1.58 8.58 -7.82
C ASP A 79 -1.51 9.77 -6.86
N ALA A 80 -0.36 9.93 -6.20
CA ALA A 80 -0.11 11.03 -5.28
C ALA A 80 0.14 12.36 -6.01
N THR A 81 0.39 12.31 -7.33
CA THR A 81 0.65 13.49 -8.17
C THR A 81 -0.11 13.37 -9.49
N PRO A 82 -1.46 13.47 -9.45
CA PRO A 82 -2.27 13.44 -10.64
C PRO A 82 -1.78 14.44 -11.68
N GLU A 83 -1.85 14.05 -12.95
CA GLU A 83 -1.45 14.89 -14.09
C GLU A 83 0.06 15.27 -14.11
N SER A 84 0.89 14.64 -13.26
CA SER A 84 2.33 14.83 -13.35
C SER A 84 2.86 14.24 -14.67
N PRO A 85 3.91 14.84 -15.26
CA PRO A 85 4.58 14.28 -16.43
C PRO A 85 5.32 12.97 -16.14
N GLY A 86 5.17 12.41 -14.95
CA GLY A 86 6.03 11.34 -14.44
C GLY A 86 7.36 11.89 -13.96
N CYS A 87 8.31 10.98 -13.78
CA CYS A 87 9.73 11.29 -13.81
C CYS A 87 10.29 10.76 -15.12
#